data_AF-A0A2T1DRI2-F1
#
_entry.id   AF-A0A2T1DRI2-F1
#
_cell.length_a   1.000
_cell.length_b   1.000
_cell.length_c   1.000
_cell.angle_alpha   90.00
_cell.angle_beta   90.00
_cell.angle_gamma   90.00
#
_symmetry.space_group_name_H-M   'P 1'
#
loop_
_entity.id
_entity.type
_entity.pdbx_description
1 polymer ?
#
loop_
_entity_poly.entity_id
_entity_poly.type
_entity_poly.pdbx_seq_one_letter_code
_entity_poly.pdbx_strand_id
1 'polypeptide(L)'
;MSPTIIVAESGNDRISAGFGTYIIYALRANPPIHLDSADAIVYAGHGDDEISIGGTHGSYQLYAGNGNNVITGSLVLSDAQIITGNGNDTIDITGAFRGSGPLTIYAGGGHNTIHAAADQNEIHTGPGDDQIHASGMYSTVSSIGGNNTIQLMGNGATLHTGAGDDRITAYLTGRFPGTQNLLHLGDGNNTLTGHLSVGDYRLIAGGGDDQMNITGGSAKLEVLAGDGNNTVSISFKGDTFTLVTGAGEDTIQAIDSTSGIFYVGEGNNTVSAGFGDDVISAGAGNDTLAGGTGVNTILAGEGENTIISTGTDSIYTGSDRDLFQLSAGEGVATIHTFDSNDRIHLGSDASFADLSVSQVGNDTFLSITTTNDLLAVLKNVQANSINSQIFV
;
A
#
# COMPACT_ATOMS: atom_id res chain seq x y z
N MET A 1 -15.35 -37.58 -26.79
CA MET A 1 -15.80 -38.90 -26.27
C MET A 1 -16.73 -38.64 -25.10
N SER A 2 -17.63 -39.56 -24.77
CA SER A 2 -18.44 -39.42 -23.54
C SER A 2 -17.54 -39.52 -22.31
N PRO A 3 -17.77 -38.73 -21.25
CA PRO A 3 -16.94 -38.78 -20.05
C PRO A 3 -17.09 -40.12 -19.32
N THR A 4 -15.99 -40.60 -18.73
CA THR A 4 -15.98 -41.73 -17.81
C THR A 4 -16.52 -41.28 -16.45
N ILE A 5 -17.53 -41.96 -15.92
CA ILE A 5 -18.11 -41.66 -14.62
C ILE A 5 -17.52 -42.59 -13.56
N ILE A 6 -16.96 -42.03 -12.49
CA ILE A 6 -16.45 -42.76 -11.33
C ILE A 6 -17.31 -42.37 -10.11
N VAL A 7 -17.84 -43.35 -9.39
CA VAL A 7 -18.59 -43.13 -8.14
C VAL A 7 -17.93 -43.95 -7.04
N ALA A 8 -17.43 -43.29 -5.99
CA ALA A 8 -16.88 -43.96 -4.82
C ALA A 8 -17.98 -44.17 -3.77
N GLU A 9 -18.34 -45.42 -3.50
CA GLU A 9 -19.51 -45.75 -2.68
C GLU A 9 -19.19 -46.16 -1.22
N SER A 10 -17.92 -46.40 -0.87
CA SER A 10 -17.35 -46.45 0.50
C SER A 10 -16.02 -47.22 0.50
N GLY A 11 -15.05 -46.79 1.33
CA GLY A 11 -13.72 -47.41 1.47
C GLY A 11 -12.57 -46.45 1.15
N ASN A 12 -11.38 -46.72 1.71
CA ASN A 12 -10.16 -45.90 1.51
C ASN A 12 -9.47 -46.14 0.14
N ASP A 13 -10.23 -46.48 -0.90
CA ASP A 13 -9.65 -46.79 -2.20
C ASP A 13 -9.27 -45.50 -2.93
N ARG A 14 -8.00 -45.38 -3.33
CA ARG A 14 -7.51 -44.23 -4.11
C ARG A 14 -8.15 -44.18 -5.49
N ILE A 15 -8.61 -43.00 -5.91
CA ILE A 15 -9.05 -42.76 -7.29
C ILE A 15 -7.85 -42.23 -8.08
N SER A 16 -7.57 -42.83 -9.24
CA SER A 16 -6.54 -42.34 -10.17
C SER A 16 -7.12 -42.21 -11.56
N ALA A 17 -7.07 -41.02 -12.14
CA ALA A 17 -7.52 -40.74 -13.50
C ALA A 17 -6.35 -40.18 -14.33
N GLY A 18 -6.02 -40.88 -15.43
CA GLY A 18 -5.03 -40.44 -16.41
C GLY A 18 -5.69 -39.73 -17.59
N PHE A 19 -5.05 -39.73 -18.78
CA PHE A 19 -5.62 -39.15 -20.00
C PHE A 19 -7.08 -39.56 -20.26
N GLY A 20 -7.93 -38.55 -20.47
CA GLY A 20 -9.36 -38.72 -20.76
C GLY A 20 -10.24 -37.66 -20.11
N THR A 21 -11.54 -37.78 -20.30
CA THR A 21 -12.55 -36.91 -19.66
C THR A 21 -13.28 -37.68 -18.56
N TYR A 22 -13.37 -37.14 -17.35
CA TYR A 22 -13.91 -37.81 -16.17
C TYR A 22 -14.93 -36.96 -15.43
N ILE A 23 -15.92 -37.62 -14.82
CA ILE A 23 -16.76 -37.05 -13.78
C ILE A 23 -16.67 -37.96 -12.56
N ILE A 24 -16.18 -37.43 -11.45
CA ILE A 24 -15.88 -38.20 -10.23
C ILE A 24 -16.80 -37.72 -9.11
N TYR A 25 -17.52 -38.67 -8.50
CA TYR A 25 -18.34 -38.43 -7.30
C TYR A 25 -17.75 -39.22 -6.14
N ALA A 26 -17.21 -38.53 -5.13
CA ALA A 26 -16.58 -39.12 -3.96
C ALA A 26 -17.30 -38.82 -2.63
N LEU A 27 -18.58 -38.44 -2.73
CA LEU A 27 -19.44 -37.75 -1.77
C LEU A 27 -19.50 -38.24 -0.30
N ARG A 28 -18.95 -39.42 0.03
CA ARG A 28 -19.09 -40.07 1.34
C ARG A 28 -17.86 -40.84 1.82
N ALA A 29 -16.83 -40.98 0.98
CA ALA A 29 -15.74 -41.92 1.22
C ALA A 29 -14.39 -41.24 1.42
N ASN A 30 -14.31 -39.94 1.08
CA ASN A 30 -13.13 -39.09 1.10
C ASN A 30 -11.84 -39.81 0.64
N PRO A 31 -11.88 -40.54 -0.48
CA PRO A 31 -10.71 -41.21 -0.99
C PRO A 31 -9.71 -40.18 -1.49
N PRO A 32 -8.39 -40.41 -1.35
CA PRO A 32 -7.41 -39.61 -2.07
C PRO A 32 -7.68 -39.70 -3.58
N ILE A 33 -7.80 -38.53 -4.24
CA ILE A 33 -8.06 -38.42 -5.68
C ILE A 33 -6.80 -37.89 -6.36
N HIS A 34 -6.29 -38.64 -7.35
CA HIS A 34 -5.14 -38.23 -8.14
C HIS A 34 -5.50 -38.12 -9.62
N LEU A 35 -5.33 -36.93 -10.19
CA LEU A 35 -5.60 -36.62 -11.58
C LEU A 35 -4.29 -36.29 -12.28
N ASP A 36 -3.96 -37.01 -13.35
CA ASP A 36 -2.77 -36.77 -14.16
C ASP A 36 -3.15 -36.61 -15.63
N SER A 37 -2.93 -35.42 -16.16
CA SER A 37 -3.14 -35.08 -17.56
C SER A 37 -4.58 -35.35 -18.06
N ALA A 38 -5.58 -34.98 -17.26
CA ALA A 38 -7.00 -35.32 -17.48
C ALA A 38 -7.90 -34.09 -17.55
N ASP A 39 -9.05 -34.22 -18.22
CA ASP A 39 -10.16 -33.27 -18.09
C ASP A 39 -11.14 -33.83 -17.06
N ALA A 40 -11.30 -33.19 -15.90
CA ALA A 40 -12.04 -33.79 -14.79
C ALA A 40 -12.94 -32.79 -14.07
N ILE A 41 -14.16 -33.25 -13.77
CA ILE A 41 -15.05 -32.62 -12.80
C ILE A 41 -15.11 -33.52 -11.57
N VAL A 42 -14.74 -33.01 -10.39
CA VAL A 42 -14.70 -33.77 -9.13
C VAL A 42 -15.67 -33.18 -8.13
N TYR A 43 -16.52 -34.02 -7.55
CA TYR A 43 -17.39 -33.69 -6.42
C TYR A 43 -16.97 -34.55 -5.22
N ALA A 44 -16.17 -33.98 -4.31
CA ALA A 44 -15.58 -34.72 -3.19
C ALA A 44 -16.56 -34.90 -2.03
N GLY A 45 -17.31 -33.85 -1.65
CA GLY A 45 -18.49 -33.96 -0.80
C GLY A 45 -18.34 -33.25 0.54
N HIS A 46 -18.45 -33.99 1.64
CA HIS A 46 -18.29 -33.46 2.99
C HIS A 46 -17.19 -34.23 3.71
N GLY A 47 -16.45 -33.53 4.57
CA GLY A 47 -15.34 -34.06 5.35
C GLY A 47 -14.00 -33.64 4.73
N ASP A 48 -12.92 -34.14 5.30
CA ASP A 48 -11.58 -33.74 4.87
C ASP A 48 -11.21 -34.53 3.61
N ASP A 49 -11.12 -33.87 2.46
CA ASP A 49 -10.81 -34.47 1.17
C ASP A 49 -9.38 -34.14 0.70
N GLU A 50 -8.70 -35.12 0.10
CA GLU A 50 -7.35 -34.95 -0.46
C GLU A 50 -7.41 -35.10 -1.99
N ILE A 51 -7.08 -34.04 -2.72
CA ILE A 51 -7.08 -34.01 -4.18
C ILE A 51 -5.71 -33.56 -4.69
N SER A 52 -5.10 -34.36 -5.57
CA SER A 52 -3.84 -34.04 -6.22
C SER A 52 -4.04 -33.94 -7.73
N ILE A 53 -3.64 -32.82 -8.32
CA ILE A 53 -3.63 -32.60 -9.77
C ILE A 53 -2.21 -32.50 -10.30
N GLY A 54 -1.97 -33.06 -11.48
CA GLY A 54 -0.67 -33.02 -12.12
C GLY A 54 -0.74 -33.24 -13.62
N GLY A 55 0.43 -33.41 -14.21
CA GLY A 55 0.57 -33.63 -15.64
C GLY A 55 0.89 -32.36 -16.42
N THR A 56 0.78 -32.44 -17.74
CA THR A 56 1.21 -31.37 -18.66
C THR A 56 0.06 -30.68 -19.40
N HIS A 57 -1.16 -31.23 -19.32
CA HIS A 57 -2.37 -30.77 -20.01
C HIS A 57 -3.61 -31.17 -19.21
N GLY A 58 -4.76 -30.54 -19.41
CA GLY A 58 -6.02 -30.93 -18.77
C GLY A 58 -6.76 -29.74 -18.14
N SER A 59 -8.08 -29.85 -18.04
CA SER A 59 -8.95 -28.86 -17.39
C SER A 59 -9.62 -29.46 -16.15
N TYR A 60 -9.50 -28.77 -15.01
CA TYR A 60 -9.96 -29.28 -13.72
C TYR A 60 -11.06 -28.40 -13.11
N GLN A 61 -12.19 -29.00 -12.73
CA GLN A 61 -13.22 -28.37 -11.90
C GLN A 61 -13.39 -29.19 -10.62
N LEU A 62 -12.89 -28.67 -9.50
CA LEU A 62 -12.83 -29.38 -8.23
C LEU A 62 -13.80 -28.75 -7.24
N TYR A 63 -14.76 -29.52 -6.77
CA TYR A 63 -15.71 -29.15 -5.73
C TYR A 63 -15.42 -30.00 -4.48
N ALA A 64 -14.61 -29.46 -3.56
CA ALA A 64 -14.21 -30.18 -2.35
C ALA A 64 -15.35 -30.21 -1.32
N GLY A 65 -16.12 -29.12 -1.23
CA GLY A 65 -17.21 -28.98 -0.25
C GLY A 65 -16.69 -28.69 1.17
N ASN A 66 -17.49 -28.96 2.20
CA ASN A 66 -17.13 -28.59 3.58
C ASN A 66 -16.16 -29.59 4.19
N GLY A 67 -15.24 -29.12 5.04
CA GLY A 67 -14.19 -29.92 5.67
C GLY A 67 -12.85 -29.22 5.53
N ASN A 68 -11.79 -29.77 6.11
CA ASN A 68 -10.44 -29.27 5.93
C ASN A 68 -9.82 -29.99 4.73
N ASN A 69 -9.97 -29.40 3.54
CA ASN A 69 -9.56 -30.05 2.32
C ASN A 69 -8.11 -29.72 1.98
N VAL A 70 -7.43 -30.67 1.36
CA VAL A 70 -6.07 -30.50 0.87
C VAL A 70 -6.06 -30.69 -0.63
N ILE A 71 -5.82 -29.62 -1.38
CA ILE A 71 -5.68 -29.65 -2.82
C ILE A 71 -4.24 -29.27 -3.18
N THR A 72 -3.52 -30.16 -3.87
CA THR A 72 -2.13 -29.94 -4.28
C THR A 72 -1.93 -30.17 -5.77
N GLY A 73 -1.00 -29.46 -6.39
CA GLY A 73 -0.65 -29.79 -7.75
C GLY A 73 0.30 -28.87 -8.48
N SER A 74 0.46 -29.17 -9.77
CA SER A 74 1.25 -28.35 -10.70
C SER A 74 0.51 -28.12 -12.01
N LEU A 75 0.40 -26.85 -12.43
CA LEU A 75 -0.19 -26.42 -13.69
C LEU A 75 0.91 -26.01 -14.66
N VAL A 76 1.19 -26.85 -15.66
CA VAL A 76 2.23 -26.55 -16.67
C VAL A 76 1.65 -26.02 -17.98
N LEU A 77 0.38 -26.29 -18.32
CA LEU A 77 -0.40 -25.70 -19.45
C LEU A 77 -1.93 -25.88 -19.24
N SER A 78 -2.36 -25.99 -17.98
CA SER A 78 -3.72 -26.38 -17.59
C SER A 78 -4.47 -25.22 -16.93
N ASP A 79 -5.79 -25.20 -17.08
CA ASP A 79 -6.70 -24.37 -16.29
C ASP A 79 -7.30 -25.18 -15.14
N ALA A 80 -7.53 -24.53 -14.01
CA ALA A 80 -8.18 -25.16 -12.87
C ALA A 80 -9.13 -24.19 -12.17
N GLN A 81 -10.31 -24.69 -11.86
CA GLN A 81 -11.26 -24.07 -10.95
C GLN A 81 -11.36 -24.93 -9.69
N ILE A 82 -11.06 -24.35 -8.54
CA ILE A 82 -11.11 -25.02 -7.23
C ILE A 82 -12.14 -24.29 -6.39
N ILE A 83 -13.10 -25.03 -5.85
CA ILE A 83 -14.16 -24.52 -4.99
C ILE A 83 -14.18 -25.38 -3.73
N THR A 84 -13.89 -24.75 -2.59
CA THR A 84 -14.04 -25.36 -1.26
C THR A 84 -15.23 -24.74 -0.52
N GLY A 85 -15.73 -25.48 0.47
CA GLY A 85 -16.80 -25.04 1.36
C GLY A 85 -16.23 -24.42 2.63
N ASN A 86 -16.95 -24.56 3.74
CA ASN A 86 -16.43 -24.13 5.04
C ASN A 86 -15.40 -25.14 5.58
N GLY A 87 -14.35 -24.62 6.20
CA GLY A 87 -13.27 -25.39 6.83
C GLY A 87 -11.94 -24.67 6.65
N ASN A 88 -10.88 -25.24 7.22
CA ASN A 88 -9.53 -24.72 7.03
C ASN A 88 -8.89 -25.45 5.85
N ASP A 89 -9.07 -24.91 4.65
CA ASP A 89 -8.58 -25.55 3.43
C ASP A 89 -7.12 -25.19 3.16
N THR A 90 -6.37 -26.16 2.63
CA THR A 90 -5.02 -25.96 2.11
C THR A 90 -5.01 -26.20 0.61
N ILE A 91 -4.66 -25.17 -0.17
CA ILE A 91 -4.62 -25.20 -1.63
C ILE A 91 -3.22 -24.79 -2.07
N ASP A 92 -2.41 -25.73 -2.54
CA ASP A 92 -1.05 -25.49 -3.02
C ASP A 92 -0.94 -25.88 -4.49
N ILE A 93 -1.17 -24.91 -5.37
CA ILE A 93 -1.07 -25.06 -6.82
C ILE A 93 0.16 -24.31 -7.31
N THR A 94 1.18 -25.08 -7.61
CA THR A 94 2.39 -24.57 -8.27
C THR A 94 2.15 -24.43 -9.77
N GLY A 95 2.85 -23.52 -10.43
CA GLY A 95 2.76 -23.34 -11.87
C GLY A 95 4.12 -23.11 -12.50
N ALA A 96 4.24 -23.38 -13.81
CA ALA A 96 5.37 -22.85 -14.56
C ALA A 96 5.16 -21.33 -14.72
N PHE A 97 6.13 -20.52 -14.28
CA PHE A 97 6.13 -19.05 -14.29
C PHE A 97 5.80 -18.37 -15.64
N ARG A 98 5.67 -19.14 -16.73
CA ARG A 98 5.32 -18.65 -18.07
C ARG A 98 4.49 -19.69 -18.81
N GLY A 99 3.22 -19.37 -19.06
CA GLY A 99 2.36 -20.16 -19.95
C GLY A 99 1.44 -21.15 -19.25
N SER A 100 1.33 -21.11 -17.92
CA SER A 100 0.24 -21.77 -17.19
C SER A 100 -1.10 -21.15 -17.58
N GLY A 101 -2.16 -21.97 -17.59
CA GLY A 101 -3.52 -21.48 -17.76
C GLY A 101 -4.02 -20.78 -16.49
N PRO A 102 -5.18 -20.09 -16.57
CA PRO A 102 -5.75 -19.40 -15.42
C PRO A 102 -6.10 -20.38 -14.30
N LEU A 103 -5.89 -19.93 -13.06
CA LEU A 103 -6.26 -20.65 -11.84
C LEU A 103 -7.30 -19.82 -11.09
N THR A 104 -8.50 -20.36 -10.95
CA THR A 104 -9.56 -19.73 -10.15
C THR A 104 -9.79 -20.53 -8.87
N ILE A 105 -9.74 -19.87 -7.72
CA ILE A 105 -9.96 -20.46 -6.40
C ILE A 105 -11.08 -19.70 -5.71
N TYR A 106 -12.10 -20.45 -5.25
CA TYR A 106 -13.11 -19.96 -4.33
C TYR A 106 -12.99 -20.78 -3.04
N ALA A 107 -12.31 -20.22 -2.04
CA ALA A 107 -12.25 -20.81 -0.71
C ALA A 107 -13.42 -20.28 0.14
N GLY A 108 -14.11 -21.16 0.85
CA GLY A 108 -15.21 -20.78 1.72
C GLY A 108 -14.72 -20.13 3.04
N GLY A 109 -15.57 -20.15 4.07
CA GLY A 109 -15.19 -19.61 5.36
C GLY A 109 -14.27 -20.54 6.15
N GLY A 110 -13.42 -19.97 7.00
CA GLY A 110 -12.40 -20.69 7.76
C GLY A 110 -11.02 -20.06 7.55
N HIS A 111 -9.98 -20.67 8.13
CA HIS A 111 -8.61 -20.19 8.01
C HIS A 111 -7.90 -20.93 6.88
N ASN A 112 -7.96 -20.37 5.67
CA ASN A 112 -7.46 -21.04 4.48
C ASN A 112 -5.99 -20.71 4.25
N THR A 113 -5.24 -21.69 3.73
CA THR A 113 -3.86 -21.51 3.27
C THR A 113 -3.81 -21.74 1.77
N ILE A 114 -3.49 -20.71 1.00
CA ILE A 114 -3.51 -20.72 -0.45
C ILE A 114 -2.13 -20.32 -0.99
N HIS A 115 -1.53 -21.19 -1.78
CA HIS A 115 -0.37 -20.89 -2.60
C HIS A 115 -0.74 -21.12 -4.07
N ALA A 116 -0.71 -20.05 -4.84
CA ALA A 116 -1.09 -20.02 -6.24
C ALA A 116 0.06 -19.42 -7.05
N ALA A 117 0.66 -20.21 -7.93
CA ALA A 117 1.80 -19.80 -8.75
C ALA A 117 1.56 -19.89 -10.26
N ALA A 118 0.30 -19.83 -10.70
CA ALA A 118 -0.06 -19.74 -12.10
C ALA A 118 -0.08 -18.28 -12.59
N ASP A 119 -0.19 -18.06 -13.91
CA ASP A 119 -0.58 -16.75 -14.42
C ASP A 119 -2.11 -16.58 -14.30
N GLN A 120 -2.58 -15.34 -14.18
CA GLN A 120 -4.00 -14.98 -14.07
C GLN A 120 -4.71 -15.71 -12.90
N ASN A 121 -4.06 -15.80 -11.75
CA ASN A 121 -4.72 -16.32 -10.55
C ASN A 121 -5.92 -15.42 -10.19
N GLU A 122 -7.06 -16.03 -9.90
CA GLU A 122 -8.24 -15.36 -9.39
C GLU A 122 -8.63 -16.06 -8.09
N ILE A 123 -8.33 -15.44 -6.96
CA ILE A 123 -8.49 -16.03 -5.62
C ILE A 123 -9.56 -15.23 -4.88
N HIS A 124 -10.61 -15.92 -4.44
CA HIS A 124 -11.67 -15.39 -3.61
C HIS A 124 -11.73 -16.20 -2.32
N THR A 125 -11.63 -15.55 -1.17
CA THR A 125 -11.79 -16.21 0.13
C THR A 125 -13.01 -15.68 0.88
N GLY A 126 -13.64 -16.58 1.64
CA GLY A 126 -14.71 -16.25 2.56
C GLY A 126 -14.18 -15.56 3.82
N PRO A 127 -14.98 -15.50 4.89
CA PRO A 127 -14.53 -14.94 6.17
C PRO A 127 -13.54 -15.89 6.86
N GLY A 128 -12.50 -15.30 7.45
CA GLY A 128 -11.54 -15.99 8.31
C GLY A 128 -10.15 -15.39 8.12
N ASP A 129 -9.21 -15.78 8.98
CA ASP A 129 -7.82 -15.32 8.85
C ASP A 129 -7.11 -16.19 7.83
N ASP A 130 -7.04 -15.73 6.58
CA ASP A 130 -6.46 -16.48 5.47
C ASP A 130 -4.97 -16.15 5.26
N GLN A 131 -4.22 -17.13 4.78
CA GLN A 131 -2.84 -16.98 4.33
C GLN A 131 -2.78 -17.21 2.83
N ILE A 132 -2.46 -16.17 2.06
CA ILE A 132 -2.51 -16.21 0.59
C ILE A 132 -1.15 -15.81 0.03
N HIS A 133 -0.53 -16.68 -0.75
CA HIS A 133 0.62 -16.38 -1.59
C HIS A 133 0.18 -16.51 -3.05
N ALA A 134 0.03 -15.38 -3.74
CA ALA A 134 -0.25 -15.35 -5.18
C ALA A 134 0.97 -14.84 -5.95
N SER A 135 1.49 -15.68 -6.83
CA SER A 135 2.60 -15.33 -7.72
C SER A 135 2.22 -15.56 -9.19
N GLY A 136 2.74 -14.73 -10.08
CA GLY A 136 2.45 -14.80 -11.52
C GLY A 136 1.93 -13.47 -12.07
N MET A 137 1.69 -13.41 -13.37
CA MET A 137 1.16 -12.20 -14.01
C MET A 137 -0.35 -12.10 -13.78
N TYR A 138 -0.85 -10.89 -13.57
CA TYR A 138 -2.27 -10.54 -13.50
C TYR A 138 -3.06 -11.26 -12.40
N SER A 139 -2.43 -11.48 -11.24
CA SER A 139 -3.10 -12.10 -10.09
C SER A 139 -4.11 -11.15 -9.45
N THR A 140 -5.31 -11.64 -9.21
CA THR A 140 -6.38 -10.96 -8.47
C THR A 140 -6.68 -11.73 -7.20
N VAL A 141 -6.66 -11.04 -6.07
CA VAL A 141 -7.02 -11.59 -4.76
C VAL A 141 -8.14 -10.75 -4.16
N SER A 142 -9.18 -11.43 -3.66
CA SER A 142 -10.30 -10.82 -2.95
C SER A 142 -10.59 -11.59 -1.66
N SER A 143 -10.53 -10.91 -0.51
CA SER A 143 -11.00 -11.44 0.78
C SER A 143 -12.10 -10.54 1.33
N ILE A 144 -13.07 -11.10 2.06
CA ILE A 144 -14.25 -10.35 2.52
C ILE A 144 -14.27 -10.08 4.03
N GLY A 145 -13.30 -10.61 4.78
CA GLY A 145 -13.08 -10.27 6.19
C GLY A 145 -11.98 -11.11 6.84
N GLY A 146 -11.74 -10.88 8.14
CA GLY A 146 -10.70 -11.57 8.90
C GLY A 146 -9.34 -10.90 8.76
N ASN A 147 -8.38 -11.33 9.56
CA ASN A 147 -7.03 -10.75 9.58
C ASN A 147 -6.12 -11.55 8.63
N ASN A 148 -6.07 -11.13 7.37
CA ASN A 148 -5.42 -11.91 6.32
C ASN A 148 -3.93 -11.59 6.21
N THR A 149 -3.12 -12.60 5.89
CA THR A 149 -1.72 -12.41 5.50
C THR A 149 -1.56 -12.71 4.02
N ILE A 150 -1.24 -11.69 3.23
CA ILE A 150 -1.24 -11.78 1.76
C ILE A 150 0.13 -11.39 1.21
N GLN A 151 0.71 -12.29 0.42
CA GLN A 151 1.91 -12.05 -0.38
C GLN A 151 1.55 -12.04 -1.86
N LEU A 152 1.87 -10.94 -2.54
CA LEU A 152 1.66 -10.78 -3.98
C LEU A 152 3.00 -10.63 -4.68
N MET A 153 3.23 -11.41 -5.74
CA MET A 153 4.45 -11.33 -6.54
C MET A 153 4.12 -11.37 -8.03
N GLY A 154 4.63 -10.43 -8.81
CA GLY A 154 4.51 -10.50 -10.27
C GLY A 154 4.12 -9.20 -10.93
N ASN A 155 3.32 -9.29 -12.00
CA ASN A 155 2.99 -8.14 -12.83
C ASN A 155 1.50 -7.86 -12.87
N GLY A 156 1.05 -6.65 -12.50
CA GLY A 156 -0.37 -6.30 -12.59
C GLY A 156 -1.23 -6.99 -11.55
N ALA A 157 -0.84 -6.87 -10.28
CA ALA A 157 -1.63 -7.44 -9.21
C ALA A 157 -2.82 -6.54 -8.86
N THR A 158 -3.96 -7.16 -8.57
CA THR A 158 -5.12 -6.52 -7.99
C THR A 158 -5.45 -7.18 -6.65
N LEU A 159 -5.59 -6.37 -5.61
CA LEU A 159 -5.97 -6.82 -4.28
C LEU A 159 -7.15 -6.01 -3.77
N HIS A 160 -8.13 -6.71 -3.23
CA HIS A 160 -9.21 -6.12 -2.44
C HIS A 160 -9.39 -6.97 -1.18
N THR A 161 -9.10 -6.42 -0.01
CA THR A 161 -9.47 -7.04 1.25
C THR A 161 -10.68 -6.33 1.88
N GLY A 162 -11.33 -7.04 2.80
CA GLY A 162 -12.55 -6.60 3.46
C GLY A 162 -12.24 -5.91 4.78
N ALA A 163 -13.01 -6.24 5.82
CA ALA A 163 -12.75 -5.76 7.17
C ALA A 163 -11.76 -6.67 7.90
N GLY A 164 -10.81 -6.10 8.64
CA GLY A 164 -9.85 -6.84 9.45
C GLY A 164 -8.49 -6.16 9.46
N ASP A 165 -7.60 -6.59 10.35
CA ASP A 165 -6.24 -6.08 10.41
C ASP A 165 -5.38 -6.92 9.44
N ASP A 166 -5.35 -6.52 8.16
CA ASP A 166 -4.68 -7.28 7.12
C ASP A 166 -3.18 -6.93 7.03
N ARG A 167 -2.36 -7.94 6.74
CA ARG A 167 -0.92 -7.81 6.51
C ARG A 167 -0.54 -8.18 5.07
N ILE A 168 -0.16 -7.17 4.29
CA ILE A 168 0.14 -7.30 2.87
C ILE A 168 1.64 -7.09 2.64
N THR A 169 2.27 -8.02 1.90
CA THR A 169 3.61 -7.84 1.32
C THR A 169 3.55 -7.97 -0.19
N ALA A 170 3.87 -6.90 -0.92
CA ALA A 170 3.70 -6.83 -2.36
C ALA A 170 5.05 -6.61 -3.07
N TYR A 171 5.46 -7.57 -3.92
CA TYR A 171 6.62 -7.47 -4.80
C TYR A 171 6.13 -7.30 -6.24
N LEU A 172 5.88 -6.06 -6.63
CA LEU A 172 5.15 -5.74 -7.86
C LEU A 172 6.06 -5.17 -8.93
N THR A 173 5.83 -5.63 -10.14
CA THR A 173 6.47 -5.14 -11.36
C THR A 173 5.41 -4.74 -12.37
N GLY A 174 5.70 -3.79 -13.24
CA GLY A 174 4.77 -3.24 -14.24
C GLY A 174 5.52 -3.03 -15.55
N ARG A 175 6.35 -4.03 -15.89
CA ARG A 175 7.20 -4.07 -17.10
C ARG A 175 6.44 -3.87 -18.41
N PHE A 176 5.11 -3.92 -18.40
CA PHE A 176 4.27 -3.70 -19.56
C PHE A 176 3.50 -2.37 -19.43
N PRO A 177 3.55 -1.48 -20.43
CA PRO A 177 2.78 -0.23 -20.40
C PRO A 177 1.28 -0.49 -20.24
N GLY A 178 0.63 0.23 -19.32
CA GLY A 178 -0.81 0.13 -19.05
C GLY A 178 -1.19 -0.87 -17.96
N THR A 179 -0.23 -1.55 -17.32
CA THR A 179 -0.53 -2.38 -16.16
C THR A 179 -0.76 -1.50 -14.93
N GLN A 180 -1.98 -1.51 -14.40
CA GLN A 180 -2.32 -0.88 -13.12
C GLN A 180 -2.13 -1.91 -12.01
N ASN A 181 -1.36 -1.56 -10.99
CA ASN A 181 -1.33 -2.32 -9.75
C ASN A 181 -2.23 -1.61 -8.74
N LEU A 182 -3.31 -2.28 -8.32
CA LEU A 182 -4.29 -1.74 -7.39
C LEU A 182 -4.29 -2.59 -6.13
N LEU A 183 -4.04 -1.96 -4.99
CA LEU A 183 -4.15 -2.60 -3.68
C LEU A 183 -5.15 -1.80 -2.86
N HIS A 184 -6.24 -2.44 -2.46
CA HIS A 184 -7.26 -1.89 -1.57
C HIS A 184 -7.35 -2.78 -0.34
N LEU A 185 -7.06 -2.23 0.84
CA LEU A 185 -6.91 -2.98 2.09
C LEU A 185 -8.17 -2.96 2.98
N GLY A 186 -9.19 -2.18 2.62
CA GLY A 186 -10.47 -2.18 3.34
C GLY A 186 -10.38 -1.56 4.74
N ASP A 187 -11.33 -1.89 5.61
CA ASP A 187 -11.40 -1.32 6.96
C ASP A 187 -10.56 -2.14 7.94
N GLY A 188 -9.89 -1.49 8.90
CA GLY A 188 -9.06 -2.13 9.93
C GLY A 188 -7.68 -1.51 10.01
N ASN A 189 -6.85 -1.98 10.93
CA ASN A 189 -5.48 -1.46 11.09
C ASN A 189 -4.53 -2.29 10.22
N ASN A 190 -4.39 -1.90 8.96
CA ASN A 190 -3.68 -2.71 7.99
C ASN A 190 -2.19 -2.39 7.95
N THR A 191 -1.38 -3.37 7.56
CA THR A 191 0.05 -3.18 7.28
C THR A 191 0.36 -3.51 5.84
N LEU A 192 0.91 -2.55 5.09
CA LEU A 192 1.42 -2.74 3.73
C LEU A 192 2.94 -2.59 3.68
N THR A 193 3.63 -3.59 3.16
CA THR A 193 5.02 -3.48 2.70
C THR A 193 5.05 -3.63 1.18
N GLY A 194 5.26 -2.51 0.47
CA GLY A 194 5.30 -2.46 -1.00
C GLY A 194 6.72 -2.33 -1.53
N HIS A 195 7.13 -3.26 -2.39
CA HIS A 195 8.34 -3.20 -3.19
C HIS A 195 7.95 -3.01 -4.66
N LEU A 196 7.96 -1.75 -5.10
CA LEU A 196 7.35 -1.29 -6.35
C LEU A 196 8.42 -0.99 -7.40
N SER A 197 8.53 -1.82 -8.43
CA SER A 197 9.47 -1.60 -9.53
C SER A 197 8.83 -0.76 -10.65
N VAL A 198 8.82 -1.25 -11.90
CA VAL A 198 8.25 -0.57 -13.09
C VAL A 198 6.72 -0.40 -12.97
N GLY A 199 6.08 0.69 -13.42
CA GLY A 199 4.62 0.77 -13.64
C GLY A 199 3.84 1.70 -12.70
N ASP A 200 2.53 1.82 -12.92
CA ASP A 200 1.66 2.68 -12.11
C ASP A 200 1.07 1.92 -10.92
N TYR A 201 1.04 2.57 -9.77
CA TYR A 201 0.59 2.00 -8.50
C TYR A 201 -0.48 2.88 -7.85
N ARG A 202 -1.57 2.25 -7.43
CA ARG A 202 -2.59 2.86 -6.59
C ARG A 202 -2.79 2.01 -5.34
N LEU A 203 -2.51 2.61 -4.19
CA LEU A 203 -2.61 1.98 -2.88
C LEU A 203 -3.70 2.71 -2.10
N ILE A 204 -4.66 1.95 -1.57
CA ILE A 204 -5.80 2.46 -0.81
C ILE A 204 -5.82 1.63 0.47
N ALA A 205 -5.57 2.27 1.61
CA ALA A 205 -5.59 1.57 2.89
C ALA A 205 -7.05 1.36 3.31
N GLY A 206 -7.75 2.44 3.70
CA GLY A 206 -9.19 2.42 3.93
C GLY A 206 -9.52 3.24 5.16
N GLY A 207 -10.28 2.69 6.11
CA GLY A 207 -10.43 3.29 7.43
C GLY A 207 -9.66 2.48 8.48
N GLY A 208 -9.05 3.15 9.45
CA GLY A 208 -8.28 2.52 10.51
C GLY A 208 -6.89 3.13 10.66
N ASP A 209 -6.15 2.72 11.67
CA ASP A 209 -4.79 3.20 11.90
C ASP A 209 -3.82 2.35 11.05
N ASP A 210 -3.60 2.76 9.80
CA ASP A 210 -2.84 1.98 8.83
C ASP A 210 -1.34 2.27 8.86
N GLN A 211 -0.52 1.24 8.58
CA GLN A 211 0.92 1.35 8.42
C GLN A 211 1.37 0.97 7.00
N MET A 212 1.95 1.90 6.26
CA MET A 212 2.44 1.68 4.89
C MET A 212 3.95 1.96 4.78
N ASN A 213 4.71 0.98 4.32
CA ASN A 213 6.13 1.11 3.98
C ASN A 213 6.32 0.81 2.49
N ILE A 214 6.58 1.84 1.69
CA ILE A 214 6.65 1.75 0.23
C ILE A 214 8.07 2.07 -0.25
N THR A 215 8.68 1.13 -0.97
CA THR A 215 10.01 1.29 -1.54
C THR A 215 10.01 0.99 -3.03
N GLY A 216 10.90 1.64 -3.78
CA GLY A 216 11.19 1.33 -5.17
C GLY A 216 11.20 2.55 -6.07
N GLY A 217 10.68 2.44 -7.29
CA GLY A 217 10.67 3.58 -8.20
C GLY A 217 10.37 3.24 -9.65
N SER A 218 9.33 3.89 -10.18
CA SER A 218 9.12 4.31 -11.57
C SER A 218 7.70 4.88 -11.73
N ALA A 219 7.45 5.66 -12.79
CA ALA A 219 6.11 6.09 -13.19
C ALA A 219 5.29 6.73 -12.04
N LYS A 220 3.99 6.44 -11.92
CA LYS A 220 3.11 7.09 -10.95
C LYS A 220 2.88 6.24 -9.70
N LEU A 221 2.99 6.86 -8.52
CA LEU A 221 2.49 6.33 -7.25
C LEU A 221 1.37 7.23 -6.71
N GLU A 222 0.23 6.63 -6.41
CA GLU A 222 -0.89 7.26 -5.72
C GLU A 222 -1.20 6.47 -4.44
N VAL A 223 -1.15 7.14 -3.28
CA VAL A 223 -1.43 6.56 -1.97
C VAL A 223 -2.61 7.28 -1.35
N LEU A 224 -3.63 6.53 -0.94
CA LEU A 224 -4.77 7.00 -0.18
C LEU A 224 -4.76 6.23 1.15
N ALA A 225 -4.33 6.88 2.22
CA ALA A 225 -4.35 6.28 3.56
C ALA A 225 -5.76 6.24 4.15
N GLY A 226 -6.61 7.21 3.79
CA GLY A 226 -7.98 7.30 4.32
C GLY A 226 -8.00 7.75 5.78
N ASP A 227 -9.08 7.46 6.51
CA ASP A 227 -9.32 7.97 7.87
C ASP A 227 -8.63 7.09 8.91
N GLY A 228 -8.21 7.67 10.03
CA GLY A 228 -7.47 7.03 11.12
C GLY A 228 -6.07 7.65 11.28
N ASN A 229 -5.32 7.20 12.29
CA ASN A 229 -3.97 7.70 12.56
C ASN A 229 -2.97 6.89 11.74
N ASN A 230 -2.67 7.34 10.52
CA ASN A 230 -1.87 6.55 9.60
C ASN A 230 -0.37 6.82 9.75
N THR A 231 0.45 5.79 9.57
CA THR A 231 1.90 5.93 9.45
C THR A 231 2.35 5.52 8.05
N VAL A 232 2.88 6.46 7.28
CA VAL A 232 3.31 6.21 5.89
C VAL A 232 4.78 6.58 5.69
N SER A 233 5.60 5.59 5.35
CA SER A 233 7.01 5.76 4.98
C SER A 233 7.25 5.43 3.51
N ILE A 234 7.87 6.35 2.77
CA ILE A 234 8.05 6.26 1.32
C ILE A 234 9.50 6.52 0.91
N SER A 235 10.05 5.57 0.15
CA SER A 235 11.33 5.69 -0.56
C SER A 235 11.09 5.32 -2.02
N PHE A 236 10.55 6.26 -2.79
CA PHE A 236 10.04 6.02 -4.14
C PHE A 236 10.62 7.00 -5.18
N LYS A 237 11.42 6.50 -6.10
CA LYS A 237 12.03 7.27 -7.20
C LYS A 237 11.27 7.10 -8.51
N GLY A 238 10.04 7.63 -8.56
CA GLY A 238 9.20 7.61 -9.76
C GLY A 238 9.15 8.94 -10.50
N ASP A 239 8.21 9.03 -11.44
CA ASP A 239 7.92 10.25 -12.21
C ASP A 239 7.01 11.19 -11.41
N THR A 240 5.98 10.63 -10.77
CA THR A 240 5.02 11.39 -9.96
C THR A 240 4.63 10.61 -8.70
N PHE A 241 4.45 11.36 -7.62
CA PHE A 241 4.05 10.82 -6.33
C PHE A 241 2.97 11.70 -5.73
N THR A 242 1.84 11.09 -5.35
CA THR A 242 0.76 11.76 -4.62
C THR A 242 0.37 10.92 -3.42
N LEU A 243 0.27 11.56 -2.26
CA LEU A 243 -0.22 10.97 -1.03
C LEU A 243 -1.38 11.80 -0.50
N VAL A 244 -2.46 11.09 -0.13
CA VAL A 244 -3.66 11.67 0.46
C VAL A 244 -3.96 10.93 1.76
N THR A 245 -4.13 11.66 2.86
CA THR A 245 -4.70 11.13 4.10
C THR A 245 -6.07 11.73 4.38
N GLY A 246 -6.84 11.05 5.23
CA GLY A 246 -8.15 11.48 5.70
C GLY A 246 -8.05 12.16 7.06
N ALA A 247 -9.09 12.03 7.89
CA ALA A 247 -9.05 12.55 9.25
C ALA A 247 -8.22 11.66 10.18
N GLY A 248 -7.45 12.24 11.10
CA GLY A 248 -6.64 11.52 12.08
C GLY A 248 -5.29 12.20 12.31
N GLU A 249 -4.53 11.71 13.29
CA GLU A 249 -3.15 12.18 13.50
C GLU A 249 -2.21 11.35 12.63
N ASP A 250 -1.92 11.82 11.42
CA ASP A 250 -1.08 11.11 10.47
C ASP A 250 0.41 11.42 10.64
N THR A 251 1.26 10.40 10.41
CA THR A 251 2.72 10.53 10.35
C THR A 251 3.21 10.10 8.98
N ILE A 252 3.77 11.05 8.22
CA ILE A 252 4.25 10.85 6.86
C ILE A 252 5.75 11.14 6.79
N GLN A 253 6.51 10.19 6.27
CA GLN A 253 7.94 10.35 6.03
C GLN A 253 8.31 9.88 4.63
N ALA A 254 8.63 10.83 3.76
CA ALA A 254 9.27 10.59 2.48
C ALA A 254 10.79 10.79 2.65
N ILE A 255 11.59 9.78 2.30
CA ILE A 255 13.03 9.71 2.66
C ILE A 255 13.92 9.98 1.45
N ASP A 256 13.72 9.21 0.38
CA ASP A 256 14.56 9.24 -0.84
C ASP A 256 13.64 9.18 -2.05
N SER A 257 12.69 10.12 -2.08
CA SER A 257 11.63 10.25 -3.07
C SER A 257 11.96 11.27 -4.16
N THR A 258 11.18 11.23 -5.24
CA THR A 258 11.02 12.37 -6.17
C THR A 258 10.11 13.44 -5.55
N SER A 259 9.95 14.58 -6.22
CA SER A 259 8.93 15.59 -5.91
C SER A 259 7.55 14.95 -5.69
N GLY A 260 6.96 15.21 -4.54
CA GLY A 260 5.68 14.72 -4.09
C GLY A 260 4.63 15.81 -3.93
N ILE A 261 3.37 15.39 -4.02
CA ILE A 261 2.22 16.19 -3.63
C ILE A 261 1.55 15.48 -2.45
N PHE A 262 1.45 16.19 -1.33
CA PHE A 262 0.92 15.69 -0.07
C PHE A 262 -0.35 16.48 0.26
N TYR A 263 -1.48 15.80 0.27
CA TYR A 263 -2.74 16.31 0.81
C TYR A 263 -2.99 15.61 2.13
N VAL A 264 -2.82 16.34 3.22
CA VAL A 264 -2.92 15.78 4.57
C VAL A 264 -4.20 16.33 5.18
N GLY A 265 -5.03 15.43 5.71
CA GLY A 265 -6.38 15.79 6.17
C GLY A 265 -6.41 16.50 7.52
N GLU A 266 -7.56 16.44 8.18
CA GLU A 266 -7.74 17.03 9.52
C GLU A 266 -7.03 16.22 10.60
N GLY A 267 -6.53 16.88 11.65
CA GLY A 267 -5.83 16.27 12.77
C GLY A 267 -4.45 16.89 12.99
N ASN A 268 -3.74 16.45 14.03
CA ASN A 268 -2.38 16.95 14.29
C ASN A 268 -1.37 16.08 13.55
N ASN A 269 -0.99 16.47 12.34
CA ASN A 269 -0.19 15.64 11.46
C ASN A 269 1.30 15.96 11.57
N THR A 270 2.14 14.98 11.25
CA THR A 270 3.58 15.17 11.08
C THR A 270 3.99 14.77 9.67
N VAL A 271 4.58 15.70 8.93
CA VAL A 271 4.97 15.50 7.53
C VAL A 271 6.43 15.85 7.33
N SER A 272 7.18 14.93 6.74
CA SER A 272 8.50 15.20 6.15
C SER A 272 8.49 14.76 4.70
N ALA A 273 8.56 15.71 3.77
CA ALA A 273 8.42 15.46 2.33
C ALA A 273 9.74 15.00 1.64
N GLY A 274 10.88 15.22 2.29
CA GLY A 274 12.14 14.57 1.91
C GLY A 274 12.97 15.36 0.89
N PHE A 275 13.21 14.77 -0.28
CA PHE A 275 13.95 15.40 -1.36
C PHE A 275 13.01 15.75 -2.51
N GLY A 276 13.26 16.90 -3.14
CA GLY A 276 12.56 17.32 -4.35
C GLY A 276 11.86 18.66 -4.14
N ASP A 277 11.23 19.14 -5.20
CA ASP A 277 10.36 20.31 -5.10
C ASP A 277 8.96 19.80 -4.71
N ASP A 278 8.62 19.88 -3.43
CA ASP A 278 7.43 19.27 -2.85
C ASP A 278 6.28 20.27 -2.64
N VAL A 279 5.04 19.76 -2.68
CA VAL A 279 3.84 20.52 -2.31
C VAL A 279 3.16 19.84 -1.15
N ILE A 280 3.06 20.53 -0.02
CA ILE A 280 2.34 20.09 1.18
C ILE A 280 1.11 20.97 1.37
N SER A 281 -0.06 20.35 1.46
CA SER A 281 -1.31 21.00 1.82
C SER A 281 -1.94 20.23 2.98
N ALA A 282 -1.87 20.79 4.18
CA ALA A 282 -2.49 20.23 5.38
C ALA A 282 -3.88 20.82 5.63
N GLY A 283 -4.68 20.09 6.42
CA GLY A 283 -6.04 20.42 6.80
C GLY A 283 -6.09 21.31 8.05
N ALA A 284 -7.11 21.11 8.88
CA ALA A 284 -7.19 21.76 10.19
C ALA A 284 -6.47 20.92 11.25
N GLY A 285 -5.75 21.56 12.15
CA GLY A 285 -5.04 20.91 13.25
C GLY A 285 -3.69 21.58 13.53
N ASN A 286 -3.02 21.15 14.58
CA ASN A 286 -1.69 21.67 14.89
C ASN A 286 -0.64 20.79 14.22
N ASP A 287 -0.30 21.10 12.97
CA ASP A 287 0.57 20.27 12.15
C ASP A 287 2.06 20.58 12.35
N THR A 288 2.90 19.57 12.18
CA THR A 288 4.37 19.72 12.08
C THR A 288 4.81 19.37 10.66
N LEU A 289 5.22 20.36 9.89
CA LEU A 289 5.47 20.22 8.45
C LEU A 289 6.93 20.57 8.10
N ALA A 290 7.60 19.66 7.39
CA ALA A 290 8.93 19.86 6.84
C ALA A 290 8.93 19.59 5.34
N GLY A 291 9.19 20.63 4.55
CA GLY A 291 9.34 20.53 3.09
C GLY A 291 10.54 19.66 2.69
N GLY A 292 11.62 19.68 3.48
CA GLY A 292 12.84 18.97 3.12
C GLY A 292 13.63 19.71 2.04
N THR A 293 14.64 19.10 1.44
CA THR A 293 15.50 19.84 0.49
C THR A 293 14.81 20.07 -0.84
N GLY A 294 14.93 21.27 -1.40
CA GLY A 294 14.39 21.60 -2.72
C GLY A 294 13.70 22.95 -2.69
N VAL A 295 12.81 23.20 -3.66
CA VAL A 295 11.93 24.36 -3.68
C VAL A 295 10.51 23.93 -3.36
N ASN A 296 10.09 24.12 -2.11
CA ASN A 296 8.82 23.57 -1.63
C ASN A 296 7.72 24.62 -1.52
N THR A 297 6.48 24.18 -1.58
CA THR A 297 5.30 24.98 -1.21
C THR A 297 4.59 24.32 -0.04
N ILE A 298 4.38 25.07 1.03
CA ILE A 298 3.73 24.57 2.26
C ILE A 298 2.50 25.42 2.54
N LEU A 299 1.33 24.78 2.52
CA LEU A 299 0.06 25.33 2.97
C LEU A 299 -0.34 24.56 4.24
N ALA A 300 -0.16 25.18 5.40
CA ALA A 300 -0.33 24.49 6.69
C ALA A 300 -1.77 24.43 7.19
N GLY A 301 -2.71 25.15 6.56
CA GLY A 301 -4.11 25.12 6.95
C GLY A 301 -4.42 25.93 8.21
N GLU A 302 -5.43 25.51 8.98
CA GLU A 302 -5.85 26.17 10.23
C GLU A 302 -5.20 25.49 11.44
N GLY A 303 -4.91 26.23 12.51
CA GLY A 303 -4.29 25.70 13.73
C GLY A 303 -2.90 26.25 14.02
N GLU A 304 -2.35 25.93 15.20
CA GLU A 304 -1.01 26.35 15.60
C GLU A 304 0.05 25.42 14.99
N ASN A 305 0.59 25.79 13.82
CA ASN A 305 1.48 24.92 13.05
C ASN A 305 2.95 25.13 13.38
N THR A 306 3.75 24.08 13.28
CA THR A 306 5.20 24.13 13.33
C THR A 306 5.78 23.81 11.96
N ILE A 307 6.47 24.78 11.35
CA ILE A 307 7.09 24.64 10.04
C ILE A 307 8.60 24.55 10.19
N ILE A 308 9.18 23.42 9.78
CA ILE A 308 10.63 23.22 9.71
C ILE A 308 11.06 23.48 8.28
N SER A 309 11.60 24.68 8.03
CA SER A 309 12.05 25.07 6.71
C SER A 309 13.51 24.68 6.51
N THR A 310 13.70 23.68 5.65
CA THR A 310 14.96 23.37 5.00
C THR A 310 14.69 23.48 3.51
N GLY A 311 15.65 23.96 2.71
CA GLY A 311 15.41 24.32 1.32
C GLY A 311 14.85 25.72 1.11
N THR A 312 14.41 25.99 -0.12
CA THR A 312 13.82 27.28 -0.52
C THR A 312 12.30 27.17 -0.53
N ASP A 313 11.67 27.59 0.56
CA ASP A 313 10.26 27.28 0.78
C ASP A 313 9.36 28.51 0.56
N SER A 314 8.17 28.30 0.01
CA SER A 314 7.06 29.26 0.01
C SER A 314 6.00 28.79 0.99
N ILE A 315 5.79 29.54 2.08
CA ILE A 315 5.06 29.07 3.26
C ILE A 315 3.83 29.95 3.53
N TYR A 316 2.69 29.29 3.78
CA TYR A 316 1.40 29.88 4.13
C TYR A 316 0.81 29.10 5.32
N THR A 317 0.54 29.76 6.44
CA THR A 317 0.11 29.12 7.69
C THR A 317 -1.19 29.65 8.28
N GLY A 318 -1.79 30.69 7.67
CA GLY A 318 -3.03 31.27 8.18
C GLY A 318 -2.78 32.42 9.17
N SER A 319 -3.62 32.53 10.20
CA SER A 319 -3.59 33.64 11.18
C SER A 319 -3.47 33.18 12.64
N ASP A 320 -3.39 31.87 12.85
CA ASP A 320 -3.18 31.28 14.17
C ASP A 320 -1.73 31.50 14.61
N ARG A 321 -1.35 30.99 15.78
CA ARG A 321 0.02 31.17 16.28
C ARG A 321 0.91 30.08 15.70
N ASP A 322 1.67 30.42 14.67
CA ASP A 322 2.58 29.48 14.03
C ASP A 322 4.03 29.63 14.53
N LEU A 323 4.80 28.56 14.40
CA LEU A 323 6.22 28.49 14.72
C LEU A 323 7.03 28.15 13.48
N PHE A 324 7.92 29.05 13.08
CA PHE A 324 8.85 28.83 11.97
C PHE A 324 10.24 28.50 12.50
N GLN A 325 10.69 27.27 12.28
CA GLN A 325 12.06 26.86 12.57
C GLN A 325 12.96 27.11 11.36
N LEU A 326 13.93 28.00 11.53
CA LEU A 326 14.82 28.48 10.47
C LEU A 326 16.29 28.25 10.85
N SER A 327 17.08 27.73 9.91
CA SER A 327 18.50 27.46 10.10
C SER A 327 19.35 28.10 9.00
N ALA A 328 20.48 28.69 9.40
CA ALA A 328 21.43 29.26 8.44
C ALA A 328 22.06 28.19 7.55
N GLY A 329 22.19 28.48 6.26
CA GLY A 329 22.82 27.56 5.29
C GLY A 329 21.95 26.39 4.83
N GLU A 330 20.74 26.23 5.39
CA GLU A 330 19.81 25.17 4.99
C GLU A 330 18.86 25.61 3.86
N GLY A 331 18.82 26.90 3.52
CA GLY A 331 17.96 27.45 2.46
C GLY A 331 17.31 28.77 2.88
N VAL A 332 16.26 29.19 2.18
CA VAL A 332 15.57 30.47 2.41
C VAL A 332 14.06 30.28 2.49
N ALA A 333 13.46 30.65 3.61
CA ALA A 333 12.01 30.65 3.78
C ALA A 333 11.37 31.94 3.27
N THR A 334 10.40 31.85 2.36
CA THR A 334 9.51 32.96 2.00
C THR A 334 8.18 32.77 2.70
N ILE A 335 7.92 33.57 3.74
CA ILE A 335 6.73 33.43 4.58
C ILE A 335 5.71 34.49 4.17
N HIS A 336 4.53 34.04 3.72
CA HIS A 336 3.52 34.90 3.10
C HIS A 336 2.49 35.46 4.08
N THR A 337 2.25 34.76 5.19
CA THR A 337 1.16 35.05 6.14
C THR A 337 1.65 35.47 7.51
N PHE A 338 2.94 35.76 7.66
CA PHE A 338 3.54 36.09 8.95
C PHE A 338 2.84 37.29 9.63
N ASP A 339 2.41 37.12 10.88
CA ASP A 339 1.78 38.16 11.69
C ASP A 339 2.38 38.29 13.11
N SER A 340 1.71 39.04 13.99
CA SER A 340 2.19 39.32 15.35
C SER A 340 2.06 38.15 16.35
N ASN A 341 1.24 37.16 16.04
CA ASN A 341 1.04 35.97 16.86
C ASN A 341 2.17 34.97 16.65
N ASP A 342 2.76 34.95 15.46
CA ASP A 342 3.78 33.98 15.07
C ASP A 342 5.10 34.09 15.84
N ARG A 343 5.84 33.00 15.83
CA ARG A 343 7.16 32.88 16.44
C ARG A 343 8.17 32.30 15.46
N ILE A 344 9.42 32.68 15.64
CA ILE A 344 10.56 32.15 14.89
C ILE A 344 11.51 31.47 15.87
N HIS A 345 11.80 30.20 15.63
CA HIS A 345 12.90 29.52 16.30
C HIS A 345 14.11 29.51 15.36
N LEU A 346 15.24 30.02 15.84
CA LEU A 346 16.50 29.96 15.11
C LEU A 346 17.22 28.67 15.49
N GLY A 347 17.87 28.01 14.52
CA GLY A 347 18.73 26.85 14.79
C GLY A 347 19.78 27.13 15.87
N SER A 348 20.25 26.06 16.53
CA SER A 348 20.87 26.04 17.88
C SER A 348 21.99 27.05 18.20
N ASP A 349 22.58 27.69 17.19
CA ASP A 349 23.75 28.56 17.34
C ASP A 349 23.45 30.05 17.08
N ALA A 350 22.22 30.41 16.69
CA ALA A 350 21.84 31.77 16.35
C ALA A 350 20.80 32.35 17.33
N SER A 351 20.96 33.64 17.63
CA SER A 351 20.02 34.44 18.42
C SER A 351 19.55 35.66 17.65
N PHE A 352 18.55 36.38 18.18
CA PHE A 352 18.10 37.65 17.58
C PHE A 352 19.24 38.68 17.42
N ALA A 353 20.23 38.67 18.33
CA ALA A 353 21.37 39.59 18.28
C ALA A 353 22.30 39.32 17.09
N ASP A 354 22.24 38.13 16.50
CA ASP A 354 23.03 37.72 15.35
C ASP A 354 22.36 38.10 14.02
N LEU A 355 21.12 38.61 14.06
CA LEU A 355 20.34 38.94 12.88
C LEU A 355 20.53 40.38 12.41
N SER A 356 20.61 40.53 11.09
CA SER A 356 20.35 41.77 10.37
C SER A 356 18.91 41.74 9.85
N VAL A 357 18.10 42.69 10.31
CA VAL A 357 16.71 42.88 9.87
C VAL A 357 16.66 44.08 8.94
N SER A 358 16.27 43.88 7.68
CA SER A 358 16.26 44.94 6.67
C SER A 358 14.94 45.00 5.91
N GLN A 359 14.50 46.23 5.59
CA GLN A 359 13.31 46.45 4.78
C GLN A 359 13.70 46.56 3.30
N VAL A 360 13.02 45.80 2.43
CA VAL A 360 13.13 45.94 0.97
C VAL A 360 11.74 46.00 0.37
N GLY A 361 11.36 47.18 -0.14
CA GLY A 361 9.97 47.41 -0.56
C GLY A 361 9.02 47.21 0.61
N ASN A 362 8.01 46.34 0.45
CA ASN A 362 7.05 45.99 1.50
C ASN A 362 7.50 44.80 2.36
N ASP A 363 8.60 44.15 2.02
CA ASP A 363 9.03 42.89 2.65
C ASP A 363 10.18 43.12 3.63
N THR A 364 10.24 42.26 4.65
CA THR A 364 11.35 42.21 5.61
C THR A 364 12.28 41.04 5.31
N PHE A 365 13.58 41.30 5.29
CA PHE A 365 14.63 40.32 5.07
C PHE A 365 15.37 40.07 6.38
N LEU A 366 15.51 38.80 6.75
CA LEU A 366 16.23 38.33 7.92
C LEU A 366 17.51 37.62 7.47
N SER A 367 18.68 38.16 7.82
CA SER A 367 19.97 37.57 7.47
C SER A 367 20.87 37.40 8.69
N ILE A 368 21.78 36.43 8.66
CA ILE A 368 22.85 36.29 9.67
C ILE A 368 23.91 37.37 9.44
N THR A 369 24.26 38.12 10.48
CA THR A 369 25.19 39.26 10.38
C THR A 369 26.62 38.84 10.06
N THR A 370 27.07 37.68 10.54
CA THR A 370 28.45 37.22 10.39
C THR A 370 28.72 36.61 9.00
N THR A 371 27.71 35.97 8.41
CA THR A 371 27.86 35.27 7.11
C THR A 371 27.16 35.98 5.96
N ASN A 372 26.22 36.90 6.25
CA ASN A 372 25.24 37.46 5.32
C ASN A 372 24.29 36.43 4.70
N ASP A 373 24.18 35.23 5.29
CA ASP A 373 23.22 34.23 4.82
C ASP A 373 21.79 34.72 5.04
N LEU A 374 20.97 34.70 3.99
CA LEU A 374 19.55 35.01 4.08
C LEU A 374 18.81 33.81 4.68
N LEU A 375 18.07 34.04 5.77
CA LEU A 375 17.26 33.02 6.42
C LEU A 375 15.83 33.02 5.90
N ALA A 376 15.24 34.21 5.84
CA ALA A 376 13.84 34.36 5.47
C ALA A 376 13.51 35.72 4.86
N VAL A 377 12.46 35.71 4.06
CA VAL A 377 11.75 36.88 3.56
C VAL A 377 10.33 36.83 4.10
N LEU A 378 9.98 37.80 4.94
CA LEU A 378 8.63 37.99 5.46
C LEU A 378 7.87 38.94 4.54
N LYS A 379 6.88 38.42 3.83
CA LYS A 379 6.15 39.18 2.80
C LYS A 379 5.19 40.16 3.44
N ASN A 380 5.22 41.42 2.97
CA ASN A 380 4.37 42.50 3.47
C ASN A 380 4.48 42.81 4.98
N VAL A 381 5.58 42.41 5.61
CA VAL A 381 5.86 42.69 7.03
C VAL A 381 6.78 43.90 7.13
N GLN A 382 6.51 44.80 8.07
CA GLN A 382 7.35 45.96 8.34
C GLN A 382 8.52 45.57 9.25
N ALA A 383 9.74 45.89 8.85
CA ALA A 383 10.96 45.48 9.55
C ALA A 383 11.04 46.02 10.99
N ASN A 384 10.43 47.19 11.25
CA ASN A 384 10.36 47.78 12.59
C ASN A 384 9.40 47.07 13.55
N SER A 385 8.56 46.17 13.05
CA SER A 385 7.71 45.31 13.89
C SER A 385 8.47 44.09 14.43
N ILE A 386 9.58 43.71 13.77
CA ILE A 386 10.39 42.57 14.16
C ILE A 386 11.27 42.92 15.36
N ASN A 387 11.10 42.16 16.44
CA ASN A 387 11.83 42.37 17.70
C ASN A 387 12.08 41.02 18.38
N SER A 388 12.88 41.03 19.45
CA SER A 388 13.33 39.81 20.13
C SER A 388 12.21 38.94 20.72
N GLN A 389 11.00 39.46 20.94
CA GLN A 389 9.88 38.68 21.50
C GLN A 389 9.25 37.70 20.50
N ILE A 390 9.50 37.90 19.21
CA ILE A 390 9.11 36.97 18.15
C ILE A 390 9.96 35.69 18.21
N PHE A 391 11.17 35.78 18.75
CA PHE A 391 12.13 34.70 18.76
C PHE A 391 12.04 33.91 20.07
N VAL A 392 11.99 32.57 19.96
CA VAL A 392 11.78 31.64 21.08
C VAL A 392 12.92 30.68 21.31
#